data_AF-A0A7X7DF51-F1
#
_entry.id   AF-A0A7X7DF51-F1
#
_cell.length_a   1.000
_cell.length_b   1.000
_cell.length_c   1.000
_cell.angle_alpha   90.00
_cell.angle_beta   90.00
_cell.angle_gamma   90.00
#
_symmetry.space_group_name_H-M   'P 1'
#
loop_
_entity.id
_entity.type
_entity.pdbx_description
1 polymer ?
#
loop_
_entity_poly.entity_id
_entity_poly.type
_entity_poly.pdbx_seq_one_letter_code
_entity_poly.pdbx_strand_id
1 'polypeptide(L)'
;MNITEAPEVAPPASQIPVTSRYQPQDAPTDGYGRNLDRVRLLMRLFGLTISEVAKAGGVSRPYLSRALGGSLQPSPVFWRRLEENLGRLVDQRGSQFFQIPVTACEGDLAEGLGGRRGGQWERCFGKCKNTTTLQRMTTA
;
A
#
# COMPACT_ATOMS: atom_id res chain seq x y z
N MET A 1 44.14 8.41 -8.52
CA MET A 1 42.76 7.89 -8.48
C MET A 1 42.02 8.69 -7.42
N ASN A 2 41.15 9.62 -7.85
CA ASN A 2 40.46 10.55 -6.96
C ASN A 2 39.09 9.99 -6.62
N ILE A 3 38.90 9.57 -5.37
CA ILE A 3 37.59 9.31 -4.77
C ILE A 3 37.08 10.66 -4.28
N THR A 4 36.34 11.36 -5.13
CA THR A 4 35.75 12.67 -4.78
C THR A 4 34.35 12.73 -5.34
N GLU A 5 33.41 12.11 -4.62
CA GLU A 5 31.99 12.47 -4.63
C GLU A 5 31.28 11.67 -3.54
N ALA A 6 31.22 12.25 -2.33
CA ALA A 6 30.29 11.80 -1.31
C ALA A 6 28.92 12.46 -1.59
N PRO A 7 27.81 11.70 -1.59
CA PRO A 7 26.52 12.26 -1.93
C PRO A 7 26.03 13.22 -0.84
N GLU A 8 25.68 14.42 -1.29
CA GLU A 8 24.78 15.43 -0.71
C GLU A 8 24.51 15.31 0.81
N VAL A 9 25.24 16.12 1.56
CA VAL A 9 25.06 16.35 2.99
C VAL A 9 23.62 16.79 3.24
N ALA A 10 22.85 15.99 3.97
CA ALA A 10 21.48 16.36 4.38
C ALA A 10 21.50 17.74 5.08
N PRO A 11 20.48 18.59 4.84
CA PRO A 11 20.41 19.89 5.48
C PRO A 11 20.48 19.75 7.00
N PRO A 12 21.15 20.68 7.71
CA PRO A 12 21.30 20.60 9.16
C PRO A 12 19.93 20.58 9.83
N ALA A 13 19.74 19.66 10.78
CA ALA A 13 18.51 19.59 11.55
C ALA A 13 18.21 20.94 12.21
N SER A 14 16.93 21.34 12.19
CA SER A 14 16.48 22.56 12.85
C SER A 14 16.87 22.53 14.33
N GLN A 15 17.65 23.52 14.78
CA GLN A 15 18.05 23.69 16.17
C GLN A 15 16.99 24.43 17.00
N ILE A 16 15.85 24.77 16.40
CA ILE A 16 14.77 25.47 17.07
C ILE A 16 14.17 24.51 18.10
N PRO A 17 14.20 24.83 19.41
CA PRO A 17 13.58 23.99 20.41
C PRO A 17 12.09 23.91 20.11
N VAL A 18 11.53 22.70 20.20
CA VAL A 18 10.09 22.48 20.01
C VAL A 18 9.32 23.26 21.08
N THR A 19 8.80 24.43 20.72
CA THR A 19 8.15 25.38 21.65
C THR A 19 6.75 24.95 22.06
N SER A 20 6.15 24.01 21.33
CA SER A 20 4.83 23.49 21.60
C SER A 20 4.84 21.97 21.47
N ARG A 21 4.31 21.26 22.48
CA ARG A 21 3.98 19.85 22.29
C ARG A 21 2.98 19.78 21.15
N TYR A 22 3.28 18.96 20.14
CA TYR A 22 2.35 18.66 19.06
C TYR A 22 0.97 18.33 19.65
N GLN A 23 0.00 19.21 19.42
CA GLN A 23 -1.40 18.97 19.73
C GLN A 23 -2.11 18.69 18.40
N PRO A 24 -2.60 17.46 18.18
CA PRO A 24 -3.42 17.19 17.01
C PRO A 24 -4.67 18.07 17.10
N GLN A 25 -4.88 18.95 16.10
CA GLN A 25 -6.00 19.91 16.10
C GLN A 25 -7.38 19.22 16.05
N ASP A 26 -7.45 17.95 15.66
CA ASP A 26 -8.69 17.18 15.48
C ASP A 26 -8.70 15.86 16.27
N ALA A 27 -8.05 15.80 17.44
CA ALA A 27 -8.02 14.56 18.23
C ALA A 27 -9.46 14.12 18.60
N PRO A 28 -9.90 12.91 18.24
CA PRO A 28 -11.25 12.48 18.56
C PRO A 28 -11.43 12.42 20.08
N THR A 29 -12.43 13.14 20.56
CA THR A 29 -12.74 13.32 21.98
C THR A 29 -13.10 12.00 22.67
N ASP A 30 -13.46 10.97 21.90
CA ASP A 30 -13.82 9.63 22.38
C ASP A 30 -12.91 8.52 21.82
N GLY A 31 -12.86 7.38 22.52
CA GLY A 31 -12.10 6.21 22.08
C GLY A 31 -12.59 5.66 20.73
N TYR A 32 -13.86 5.89 20.37
CA TYR A 32 -14.46 5.42 19.12
C TYR A 32 -14.06 6.25 17.91
N GLY A 33 -13.93 7.57 18.03
CA GLY A 33 -13.44 8.41 16.95
C GLY A 33 -12.00 8.07 16.55
N ARG A 34 -11.15 7.62 17.50
CA ARG A 34 -9.80 7.10 17.18
C ARG A 34 -9.84 5.85 16.32
N ASN A 35 -10.86 5.00 16.47
CA ASN A 35 -11.00 3.79 15.64
C ASN A 35 -11.39 4.16 14.21
N LEU A 36 -12.25 5.17 14.03
CA LEU A 36 -12.59 5.69 12.71
C LEU A 36 -11.35 6.28 12.02
N ASP A 37 -10.50 7.00 12.74
CA ASP A 37 -9.23 7.49 12.18
C ASP A 37 -8.29 6.37 11.77
N ARG A 38 -8.17 5.32 12.60
CA ARG A 38 -7.39 4.13 12.23
C ARG A 38 -7.92 3.51 10.94
N VAL A 39 -9.23 3.37 10.79
CA VAL A 39 -9.83 2.85 9.55
C VAL A 39 -9.55 3.77 8.36
N ARG A 40 -9.66 5.09 8.51
CA ARG A 40 -9.31 6.04 7.45
C ARG A 40 -7.85 5.91 7.03
N LEU A 41 -6.93 5.76 7.99
CA LEU A 41 -5.51 5.54 7.72
C LEU A 41 -5.29 4.21 6.99
N LEU A 42 -5.89 3.12 7.46
CA LEU A 42 -5.80 1.81 6.81
C LEU A 42 -6.33 1.85 5.37
N MET A 43 -7.47 2.52 5.15
CA MET A 43 -8.02 2.70 3.81
C MET A 43 -7.07 3.46 2.89
N ARG A 44 -6.43 4.53 3.39
CA ARG A 44 -5.46 5.32 2.61
C ARG A 44 -4.19 4.54 2.32
N LEU A 45 -3.66 3.83 3.32
CA LEU A 45 -2.43 3.05 3.20
C LEU A 45 -2.62 1.89 2.22
N PHE A 46 -3.68 1.10 2.42
CA PHE A 46 -3.91 -0.11 1.62
C PHE A 46 -4.72 0.13 0.35
N GLY A 47 -5.12 1.38 0.07
CA GLY A 47 -5.96 1.71 -1.08
C GLY A 47 -7.35 1.05 -1.05
N LEU A 48 -7.86 0.73 0.14
CA LEU A 48 -9.13 0.02 0.30
C LEU A 48 -10.32 0.95 0.03
N THR A 49 -11.29 0.43 -0.71
CA THR A 49 -12.54 1.14 -0.95
C THR A 49 -13.49 1.01 0.26
N ILE A 50 -14.36 2.01 0.46
CA ILE A 50 -15.41 1.97 1.50
C ILE A 50 -16.26 0.70 1.38
N SER A 51 -16.52 0.25 0.13
CA SER A 51 -17.32 -0.93 -0.14
C SER A 51 -16.68 -2.22 0.37
N GLU A 52 -15.36 -2.37 0.23
CA GLU A 52 -14.62 -3.56 0.69
C GLU A 52 -14.57 -3.61 2.22
N VAL A 53 -14.28 -2.48 2.85
CA VAL A 53 -14.27 -2.37 4.31
C VAL A 53 -15.66 -2.64 4.90
N ALA A 54 -16.72 -2.12 4.27
CA ALA A 54 -18.09 -2.37 4.69
C ALA A 54 -18.45 -3.86 4.58
N LYS A 55 -18.07 -4.52 3.48
CA LYS A 55 -18.27 -5.97 3.28
C LYS A 55 -17.53 -6.79 4.34
N ALA A 56 -16.28 -6.47 4.64
CA ALA A 56 -15.49 -7.16 5.66
C ALA A 56 -16.03 -6.96 7.09
N GLY A 57 -16.58 -5.78 7.39
CA GLY A 57 -17.26 -5.52 8.65
C GLY A 57 -18.68 -6.10 8.73
N GLY A 58 -19.22 -6.65 7.64
CA GLY A 58 -20.59 -7.17 7.57
C GLY A 58 -21.66 -6.08 7.70
N VAL A 59 -21.36 -4.86 7.28
CA VAL A 59 -22.27 -3.71 7.30
C VAL A 59 -22.54 -3.20 5.90
N SER A 60 -23.61 -2.42 5.75
CA SER A 60 -23.90 -1.79 4.47
C SER A 60 -22.93 -0.62 4.19
N ARG A 61 -22.60 -0.39 2.93
CA ARG A 61 -21.81 0.77 2.49
C ARG A 61 -22.36 2.11 3.03
N PRO A 62 -23.67 2.42 2.97
CA PRO A 62 -24.19 3.70 3.49
C PRO A 62 -24.04 3.82 5.01
N TYR A 63 -24.10 2.70 5.75
CA TYR A 63 -23.84 2.70 7.19
C TYR A 63 -22.40 3.13 7.49
N LEU A 64 -21.41 2.53 6.82
CA LEU A 64 -20.00 2.88 7.02
C LEU A 64 -19.70 4.33 6.58
N SER A 65 -20.32 4.80 5.50
CA SER A 65 -20.20 6.19 5.04
C SER A 65 -20.65 7.19 6.12
N ARG A 66 -21.80 6.93 6.77
CA ARG A 66 -22.31 7.75 7.88
C ARG A 66 -21.42 7.71 9.11
N ALA A 67 -20.83 6.54 9.39
CA ALA A 67 -19.90 6.40 10.49
C ALA A 67 -18.60 7.17 10.24
N LEU A 68 -18.03 7.07 9.03
CA LEU A 68 -16.88 7.87 8.63
C LEU A 68 -17.20 9.37 8.52
N GLY A 69 -18.46 9.76 8.35
CA GLY A 69 -18.91 11.15 8.45
C GLY A 69 -19.09 11.66 9.88
N GLY A 70 -18.94 10.80 10.90
CA GLY A 70 -19.10 11.16 12.31
C GLY A 70 -20.56 11.25 12.79
N SER A 71 -21.52 10.93 11.92
CA SER A 71 -22.96 10.98 12.26
C SER A 71 -23.45 9.75 13.06
N LEU A 72 -22.71 8.64 13.00
CA LEU A 72 -23.12 7.37 13.58
C LEU A 72 -21.91 6.65 14.20
N GLN A 73 -22.07 6.14 15.42
CA GLN A 73 -21.04 5.35 16.07
C GLN A 73 -21.22 3.85 15.75
N PRO A 74 -20.20 3.17 15.19
CA PRO A 74 -20.29 1.74 14.90
C PRO A 74 -20.35 0.86 16.15
N SER A 75 -21.06 -0.26 16.06
CA SER A 75 -21.19 -1.19 17.19
C SER A 75 -19.87 -1.90 17.53
N PRO A 76 -19.66 -2.35 18.78
CA PRO A 76 -18.49 -3.15 19.16
C PRO A 76 -18.32 -4.43 18.34
N VAL A 77 -19.42 -5.03 17.91
CA VAL A 77 -19.42 -6.25 17.07
C VAL A 77 -18.83 -5.97 15.68
N PHE A 78 -19.12 -4.78 15.11
CA PHE A 78 -18.54 -4.37 13.84
C PHE A 78 -17.01 -4.29 13.93
N TRP A 79 -16.48 -3.68 15.01
CA TRP A 79 -15.03 -3.53 15.18
C TRP A 79 -14.30 -4.88 15.26
N ARG A 80 -14.86 -5.85 16.00
CA ARG A 80 -14.30 -7.21 16.10
C ARG A 80 -14.27 -7.92 14.75
N ARG A 81 -15.39 -7.88 14.01
CA ARG A 81 -15.47 -8.49 12.66
C ARG A 81 -14.52 -7.83 11.67
N LEU A 82 -14.37 -6.50 11.77
CA LEU A 82 -13.46 -5.78 10.92
C LEU A 82 -12.01 -6.18 11.21
N GLU A 83 -11.61 -6.27 12.48
CA GLU A 83 -10.26 -6.67 12.89
C GLU A 83 -9.92 -8.10 12.43
N GLU A 84 -10.83 -9.05 12.57
CA GLU A 84 -10.67 -10.43 12.11
C GLU A 84 -10.49 -10.54 10.58
N ASN A 85 -11.20 -9.70 9.81
CA ASN A 85 -11.19 -9.78 8.34
C ASN A 85 -10.18 -8.83 7.68
N LEU A 86 -9.64 -7.85 8.40
CA LEU A 86 -8.74 -6.84 7.84
C LEU A 86 -7.45 -7.46 7.29
N GLY A 87 -6.86 -8.43 7.99
CA GLY A 87 -5.67 -9.13 7.51
C GLY A 87 -5.89 -9.79 6.15
N ARG A 88 -7.04 -10.45 5.97
CA ARG A 88 -7.40 -11.09 4.70
C ARG A 88 -7.58 -10.08 3.56
N LEU A 89 -8.18 -8.93 3.83
CA LEU A 89 -8.31 -7.86 2.82
C LEU A 89 -6.94 -7.35 2.37
N VAL A 90 -6.03 -7.18 3.33
CA VAL A 90 -4.66 -6.75 3.05
C VAL A 90 -3.92 -7.80 2.23
N ASP A 91 -4.07 -9.09 2.54
CA ASP A 91 -3.42 -10.17 1.79
C ASP A 91 -3.97 -10.37 0.37
N GLN A 92 -5.26 -10.10 0.16
CA GLN A 92 -5.90 -10.22 -1.15
C GLN A 92 -5.50 -9.10 -2.13
N ARG A 93 -4.74 -8.09 -1.69
CA ARG A 93 -4.32 -6.99 -2.55
C ARG A 93 -3.38 -7.51 -3.65
N GLY A 94 -3.70 -7.21 -4.90
CA GLY A 94 -2.88 -7.58 -6.07
C GLY A 94 -1.79 -6.57 -6.41
N SER A 95 -1.75 -5.40 -5.77
CA SER A 95 -0.78 -4.34 -6.04
C SER A 95 0.35 -4.33 -5.02
N GLN A 96 1.58 -4.08 -5.52
CA GLN A 96 2.72 -3.82 -4.66
C GLN A 96 2.51 -2.50 -3.93
N PHE A 97 2.77 -2.51 -2.61
CA PHE A 97 2.62 -1.33 -1.75
C PHE A 97 3.75 -0.32 -1.96
N PHE A 98 4.99 -0.82 -2.07
CA PHE A 98 6.16 0.02 -2.37
C PHE A 98 6.42 0.02 -3.87
N GLN A 99 6.71 1.21 -4.40
CA GLN A 99 7.27 1.34 -5.75
C GLN A 99 8.75 1.00 -5.66
N ILE A 100 9.09 -0.27 -5.90
CA ILE A 100 10.48 -0.72 -5.93
C ILE A 100 10.96 -0.52 -7.37
N PRO A 101 11.90 0.40 -7.64
CA PRO A 101 12.50 0.48 -8.95
C PRO A 101 13.16 -0.87 -9.24
N VAL A 102 12.91 -1.42 -10.42
CA VAL A 102 13.64 -2.62 -10.85
C VAL A 102 15.07 -2.18 -11.11
N THR A 103 15.92 -2.34 -10.11
CA THR A 103 17.36 -2.29 -10.32
C THR A 103 17.69 -3.48 -11.20
N ALA A 104 18.05 -3.21 -12.45
CA ALA A 104 18.69 -4.22 -13.29
C ALA A 104 19.82 -4.81 -12.47
N CYS A 105 19.89 -6.14 -12.37
CA CYS A 105 21.05 -6.80 -11.80
C CYS A 105 22.26 -6.37 -12.63
N GLU A 106 23.04 -5.43 -12.11
CA GLU A 106 24.30 -5.00 -12.69
C GLU A 106 25.29 -6.15 -12.49
N GLY A 107 25.24 -7.10 -13.42
CA GLY A 107 26.03 -8.33 -13.36
C GLY A 107 26.27 -9.00 -14.71
N ASP A 108 25.84 -8.41 -15.83
CA ASP A 108 26.01 -9.01 -17.19
C ASP A 108 26.85 -8.15 -18.15
N LEU A 109 27.59 -7.15 -17.68
CA LEU A 109 28.45 -6.35 -18.55
C LEU A 109 29.83 -6.10 -17.91
N ALA A 110 30.75 -7.03 -18.14
CA ALA A 110 31.99 -6.79 -18.90
C ALA A 110 33.16 -7.68 -18.44
N GLU A 111 33.22 -8.92 -18.93
CA GLU A 111 34.49 -9.52 -19.38
C GLU A 111 34.18 -10.47 -20.54
N GLY A 112 34.60 -10.09 -21.76
CA GLY A 112 34.35 -10.93 -22.94
C GLY A 112 34.59 -10.28 -24.29
N LEU A 113 35.69 -9.55 -24.48
CA LEU A 113 36.21 -9.37 -25.83
C LEU A 113 36.81 -10.70 -26.29
N GLY A 114 36.01 -11.51 -26.97
CA GLY A 114 36.54 -12.68 -27.68
C GLY A 114 35.51 -13.74 -28.04
N GLY A 115 35.08 -13.76 -29.29
CA GLY A 115 34.67 -15.00 -29.94
C GLY A 115 33.24 -15.03 -30.47
N ARG A 116 33.13 -14.91 -31.79
CA ARG A 116 31.97 -15.40 -32.55
C ARG A 116 31.60 -16.82 -32.10
N ARG A 117 30.34 -17.05 -31.74
CA ARG A 117 29.55 -18.24 -32.12
C ARG A 117 28.09 -18.00 -31.75
N GLY A 118 27.21 -18.24 -32.71
CA GLY A 118 25.76 -18.14 -32.54
C GLY A 118 25.21 -19.15 -31.53
N GLY A 119 24.07 -18.82 -30.95
CA GLY A 119 23.31 -19.70 -30.08
C GLY A 119 22.29 -18.95 -29.23
N GLN A 120 21.05 -18.87 -29.70
CA GLN A 120 19.84 -19.10 -28.91
C GLN A 120 19.73 -18.42 -27.52
N TRP A 121 19.21 -17.18 -27.49
CA TRP A 121 18.81 -16.47 -26.26
C TRP A 121 17.32 -16.10 -26.23
N GLU A 122 16.52 -16.62 -27.16
CA GLU A 122 15.05 -16.64 -27.04
C GLU A 122 14.61 -17.71 -26.04
N ARG A 123 14.79 -17.44 -24.74
CA ARG A 123 14.10 -18.12 -23.64
C ARG A 123 14.46 -17.40 -22.33
N CYS A 124 13.80 -16.26 -22.06
CA CYS A 124 13.51 -15.74 -20.72
C CYS A 124 12.80 -14.36 -20.72
N PHE A 125 11.87 -14.09 -21.63
CA PHE A 125 10.93 -12.95 -21.47
C PHE A 125 9.50 -13.33 -21.88
N GLY A 126 9.06 -14.52 -21.46
CA GLY A 126 7.74 -15.05 -21.79
C GLY A 126 6.97 -15.52 -20.57
N LYS A 127 6.59 -14.60 -19.66
CA LYS A 127 5.39 -14.73 -18.78
C LYS A 127 5.25 -13.56 -17.78
N CYS A 128 5.00 -12.36 -18.28
CA CYS A 128 4.12 -11.42 -17.58
C CYS A 128 2.83 -11.32 -18.40
N LYS A 129 1.95 -12.32 -18.24
CA LYS A 129 0.58 -12.24 -18.75
C LYS A 129 -0.28 -11.59 -17.67
N ASN A 130 -0.34 -10.27 -17.70
CA ASN A 130 -1.44 -9.48 -17.17
C ASN A 130 -2.69 -9.76 -18.03
N THR A 131 -3.33 -10.91 -17.80
CA THR A 131 -4.62 -11.24 -18.42
C THR A 131 -5.75 -10.78 -17.49
N THR A 132 -6.08 -9.49 -17.57
CA THR A 132 -7.39 -9.00 -17.15
C THR A 132 -8.39 -9.35 -18.24
N THR A 133 -8.94 -10.57 -18.19
CA THR A 133 -10.18 -10.92 -18.89
C THR A 133 -10.85 -12.07 -18.16
N LEU A 134 -11.79 -11.75 -17.27
CA LEU A 134 -12.81 -12.69 -16.79
C LEU A 134 -14.17 -12.13 -17.22
N GLN A 135 -14.48 -12.33 -18.51
CA GLN A 135 -15.86 -12.55 -18.93
C GLN A 135 -16.24 -13.97 -18.50
N ARG A 136 -17.21 -14.10 -17.59
CA ARG A 136 -18.07 -15.29 -17.49
C ARG A 136 -19.50 -14.84 -17.74
N MET A 137 -19.87 -14.83 -19.02
CA MET A 137 -21.22 -15.12 -19.48
C MET A 137 -21.27 -16.63 -19.71
N THR A 138 -22.14 -17.36 -19.01
CA THR A 138 -22.84 -18.59 -19.46
C THR A 138 -23.91 -18.88 -18.39
N THR A 139 -25.16 -18.48 -18.59
CA THR A 139 -26.31 -19.28 -19.06
C THR A 139 -26.87 -20.27 -18.03
N ALA A 140 -28.11 -20.00 -17.59
CA ALA A 140 -29.24 -20.93 -17.61
C ALA A 140 -30.50 -20.09 -17.83
#